data_AF-A0A7X8YRT6-F1
#
_entry.id   AF-A0A7X8YRT6-F1
#
_cell.length_a   1.000
_cell.length_b   1.000
_cell.length_c   1.000
_cell.angle_alpha   90.00
_cell.angle_beta   90.00
_cell.angle_gamma   90.00
#
_symmetry.space_group_name_H-M   'P 1'
#
loop_
_entity.id
_entity.type
_entity.pdbx_description
1 polymer ?
#
loop_
_entity_poly.entity_id
_entity_poly.type
_entity_poly.pdbx_seq_one_letter_code
_entity_poly.pdbx_strand_id
1 'polypeptide(L)'
;CGPRFTIIKGLPYDRAMTTMDAFPMCPDCQAEYENPLHRRFHAQPNACPVCGPQTKLYNRQGQEVDGDVRDILKQGYIVAVKGLGGFHLAVDARNREAVAGLRQRKKRDTKPFAVMVRDLEAAYKYCRINAEEEKWLSSPQAPIVILERKEQCSLAADIIHPGINTLGVMLPYTPLHFLLFDEELEILIMTSANISDEPLIIDNEEALDKLKDIADYFLLHNRDIYNPCDDSVMRVTDLQTPHFFRRARGFVPRGIPIAVQAEPVLALGGEMKNTFCITRNGEAFLSQHWGDLNHYHNYVNFQMGIERFKQSLYVEPKIIAHDLHPEYQTSRWARQQPDLKKIGIQHHFAHMASVMAENALQGEVLGLICDGTGWGTDGAVWGGEILQGDYRQFKRAAHLKYVPYPGGDINAQRPYRMGLIYLYAALGEKGLEIADEILPDLNGEEKNLMLSQMRAKNPAGLTSSCGRLFDAVGAVLEICGINKYEGQAAAELEARADKTVHAHYGFDLYKDQDTWMMDVLPMWPELVADLKQGCSKAGMAQKFHLTLVEMYTAALIRLRDESGLNRVVLSGGVFHNQILLNKITERLGEQGFIVFHHRQVPPGDGGISLGQAIIASEVLQ
;
A
#
# COMPACT_ATOMS: atom_id res chain seq x y z
N CYS A 1 7.62 -8.33 -23.85
CA CYS A 1 6.18 -8.23 -23.54
C CYS A 1 5.60 -9.61 -23.24
N GLY A 2 4.31 -9.67 -22.87
CA GLY A 2 3.62 -10.92 -22.54
C GLY A 2 3.92 -11.43 -21.11
N PRO A 3 3.25 -12.50 -20.68
CA PRO A 3 3.45 -13.08 -19.36
C PRO A 3 4.89 -13.60 -19.18
N ARG A 4 5.42 -13.44 -17.97
CA ARG A 4 6.73 -13.97 -17.55
C ARG A 4 6.58 -14.59 -16.17
N PHE A 5 6.85 -13.82 -15.11
CA PHE A 5 6.77 -14.27 -13.72
C PHE A 5 5.51 -15.10 -13.41
N THR A 6 4.34 -14.67 -13.88
CA THR A 6 3.06 -15.34 -13.60
C THR A 6 2.89 -16.71 -14.23
N ILE A 7 3.73 -17.10 -15.20
CA ILE A 7 3.64 -18.39 -15.89
C ILE A 7 4.87 -19.29 -15.70
N ILE A 8 5.95 -18.78 -15.09
CA ILE A 8 7.20 -19.54 -14.92
C ILE A 8 7.04 -20.50 -13.73
N LYS A 9 7.23 -21.81 -14.00
CA LYS A 9 7.24 -22.89 -13.01
C LYS A 9 8.65 -23.14 -12.43
N GLY A 10 9.70 -22.83 -13.20
CA GLY A 10 11.10 -22.94 -12.77
C GLY A 10 12.06 -22.42 -13.85
N LEU A 11 13.38 -22.54 -13.61
CA LEU A 11 14.40 -22.22 -14.62
C LEU A 11 15.13 -23.50 -15.10
N PRO A 12 15.88 -23.48 -16.23
CA PRO A 12 16.03 -22.38 -17.19
C PRO A 12 14.68 -21.92 -17.78
N TYR A 13 14.59 -20.65 -18.20
CA TYR A 13 13.36 -20.12 -18.80
C TYR A 13 13.13 -20.76 -20.17
N ASP A 14 12.33 -21.82 -20.17
CA ASP A 14 11.97 -22.64 -21.31
C ASP A 14 10.47 -22.93 -21.28
N ARG A 15 9.84 -23.13 -22.44
CA ARG A 15 8.41 -23.44 -22.56
C ARG A 15 7.98 -24.59 -21.64
N ALA A 16 8.80 -25.65 -21.54
CA ALA A 16 8.52 -26.81 -20.68
C ALA A 16 8.46 -26.45 -19.18
N MET A 17 9.13 -25.37 -18.78
CA MET A 17 9.14 -24.85 -17.41
C MET A 17 8.15 -23.69 -17.23
N THR A 18 7.10 -23.62 -18.05
CA THR A 18 6.04 -22.61 -17.94
C THR A 18 4.65 -23.25 -18.02
N THR A 19 3.60 -22.48 -17.79
CA THR A 19 2.21 -22.93 -18.04
C THR A 19 1.85 -23.06 -19.52
N MET A 20 2.81 -22.81 -20.43
CA MET A 20 2.66 -23.05 -21.86
C MET A 20 3.10 -24.47 -22.28
N ASP A 21 3.57 -25.28 -21.33
CA ASP A 21 3.96 -26.69 -21.53
C ASP A 21 2.78 -27.55 -22.01
N ALA A 22 1.57 -27.25 -21.55
CA ALA A 22 0.33 -27.90 -21.98
C ALA A 22 -0.09 -27.58 -23.44
N PHE A 23 0.63 -26.69 -24.12
CA PHE A 23 0.27 -26.19 -25.46
C PHE A 23 1.41 -26.46 -26.45
N PRO A 24 1.46 -27.61 -27.14
CA PRO A 24 2.46 -27.88 -28.17
C PRO A 24 2.34 -26.89 -29.34
N MET A 25 3.46 -26.35 -29.84
CA MET A 25 3.42 -25.40 -30.96
C MET A 25 2.97 -26.09 -32.26
N CYS A 26 2.09 -25.44 -33.03
CA CYS A 26 1.79 -25.88 -34.39
C CYS A 26 2.99 -25.64 -35.32
N PRO A 27 3.02 -26.23 -36.54
CA PRO A 27 4.13 -26.05 -37.47
C PRO A 27 4.49 -24.59 -37.77
N ASP A 28 3.49 -23.71 -37.90
CA ASP A 28 3.72 -22.29 -38.18
C ASP A 28 4.40 -21.59 -36.98
N CYS A 29 3.91 -21.81 -35.76
CA CYS A 29 4.53 -21.25 -34.55
C CYS A 29 5.94 -21.81 -34.31
N GLN A 30 6.18 -23.08 -34.66
CA GLN A 30 7.50 -23.69 -34.57
C GLN A 30 8.48 -23.02 -35.56
N ALA A 31 8.07 -22.82 -36.82
CA ALA A 31 8.87 -22.13 -37.82
C ALA A 31 9.21 -20.69 -37.39
N GLU A 32 8.27 -19.98 -36.77
CA GLU A 32 8.51 -18.66 -36.19
C GLU A 32 9.46 -18.68 -34.98
N TYR A 33 9.40 -19.73 -34.16
CA TYR A 33 10.21 -19.90 -32.95
C TYR A 33 11.67 -20.21 -33.28
N GLU A 34 11.92 -20.97 -34.35
CA GLU A 34 13.25 -21.39 -34.80
C GLU A 34 13.94 -20.38 -35.74
N ASN A 35 13.17 -19.46 -36.35
CA ASN A 35 13.73 -18.50 -37.29
C ASN A 35 14.37 -17.29 -36.57
N PRO A 36 15.71 -17.12 -36.59
CA PRO A 36 16.40 -16.02 -35.89
C PRO A 36 16.08 -14.63 -36.44
N LEU A 37 15.54 -14.54 -37.66
CA LEU A 37 15.11 -13.28 -38.26
C LEU A 37 13.68 -12.89 -37.87
N HIS A 38 12.94 -13.81 -37.22
CA HIS A 38 11.57 -13.57 -36.83
C HIS A 38 11.50 -12.96 -35.43
N ARG A 39 10.59 -12.00 -35.21
CA ARG A 39 10.42 -11.33 -33.90
C ARG A 39 10.02 -12.28 -32.76
N ARG A 40 9.53 -13.48 -33.10
CA ARG A 40 9.09 -14.52 -32.15
C ARG A 40 10.13 -15.64 -31.99
N PHE A 41 11.35 -15.45 -32.51
CA PHE A 41 12.48 -16.34 -32.27
C PHE A 41 12.67 -16.56 -30.77
N HIS A 42 12.69 -17.82 -30.34
CA HIS A 42 12.82 -18.23 -28.93
C HIS A 42 11.82 -17.55 -27.96
N ALA A 43 10.67 -17.10 -28.46
CA ALA A 43 9.59 -16.61 -27.61
C ALA A 43 8.91 -17.81 -26.93
N GLN A 44 9.34 -18.16 -25.72
CA GLN A 44 8.81 -19.31 -24.96
C GLN A 44 7.26 -19.36 -24.89
N PRO A 45 6.53 -18.24 -24.75
CA PRO A 45 5.08 -18.25 -24.73
C PRO A 45 4.44 -18.02 -26.11
N ASN A 46 5.13 -18.34 -27.22
CA ASN A 46 4.57 -18.20 -28.57
C ASN A 46 3.34 -19.11 -28.74
N ALA A 47 2.32 -18.60 -29.43
CA ALA A 47 1.07 -19.30 -29.70
C ALA A 47 0.26 -18.61 -30.81
N CYS A 48 -0.69 -19.34 -31.39
CA CYS A 48 -1.69 -18.84 -32.32
C CYS A 48 -3.08 -19.45 -32.00
N PRO A 49 -4.16 -19.07 -32.69
CA PRO A 49 -5.49 -19.66 -32.44
C PRO A 49 -5.57 -21.18 -32.61
N VAL A 50 -4.63 -21.82 -33.31
CA VAL A 50 -4.61 -23.29 -33.51
C VAL A 50 -4.02 -24.03 -32.31
N CYS A 51 -2.91 -23.55 -31.77
CA CYS A 51 -2.16 -24.25 -30.72
C CYS A 51 -2.16 -23.56 -29.35
N GLY A 52 -2.70 -22.36 -29.28
CA GLY A 52 -2.68 -21.51 -28.10
C GLY A 52 -3.84 -21.73 -27.15
N PRO A 53 -3.81 -21.02 -26.01
CA PRO A 53 -4.94 -20.98 -25.09
C PRO A 53 -6.15 -20.33 -25.75
N GLN A 54 -7.33 -20.80 -25.38
CA GLN A 54 -8.62 -20.37 -25.88
C GLN A 54 -9.39 -19.63 -24.80
N THR A 55 -10.14 -18.60 -25.21
CA THR A 55 -11.06 -17.87 -24.34
C THR A 55 -12.46 -18.44 -24.46
N LYS A 56 -13.17 -18.53 -23.33
CA LYS A 56 -14.55 -19.00 -23.26
C LYS A 56 -15.36 -18.14 -22.30
N LEU A 57 -16.64 -17.95 -22.61
CA LEU A 57 -17.57 -17.20 -21.79
C LEU A 57 -18.50 -18.16 -21.06
N TYR A 58 -18.71 -17.93 -19.76
CA TYR A 58 -19.61 -18.72 -18.93
C TYR A 58 -20.61 -17.81 -18.22
N ASN A 59 -21.79 -18.34 -17.95
CA ASN A 59 -22.78 -17.70 -17.07
C ASN A 59 -22.49 -18.01 -15.60
N ARG A 60 -23.27 -17.41 -14.69
CA ARG A 60 -23.21 -17.64 -13.23
C ARG A 60 -23.37 -19.10 -12.80
N GLN A 61 -24.01 -19.95 -13.62
CA GLN A 61 -24.17 -21.38 -13.35
C GLN A 61 -22.99 -22.22 -13.83
N GLY A 62 -21.95 -21.59 -14.38
CA GLY A 62 -20.78 -22.27 -14.94
C GLY A 62 -21.04 -22.95 -16.28
N GLN A 63 -22.10 -22.57 -16.99
CA GLN A 63 -22.41 -23.07 -18.32
C GLN A 63 -21.78 -22.16 -19.38
N GLU A 64 -21.10 -22.77 -20.36
CA GLU A 64 -20.55 -22.05 -21.51
C GLU A 64 -21.70 -21.41 -22.31
N VAL A 65 -21.54 -20.15 -22.68
CA VAL A 65 -22.52 -19.38 -23.44
C VAL A 65 -21.84 -18.67 -24.61
N ASP A 66 -22.57 -18.52 -25.71
CA ASP A 66 -22.15 -17.69 -26.84
C ASP A 66 -22.53 -16.23 -26.59
N GLY A 67 -21.68 -15.30 -27.05
CA GLY A 67 -21.97 -13.87 -26.97
C GLY A 67 -20.71 -13.02 -27.01
N ASP A 68 -20.88 -11.74 -27.30
CA ASP A 68 -19.82 -10.75 -27.19
C ASP A 68 -19.79 -10.17 -25.76
N VAL A 69 -18.64 -10.29 -25.08
CA VAL A 69 -18.46 -9.74 -23.73
C VAL A 69 -18.69 -8.22 -23.69
N ARG A 70 -18.45 -7.51 -24.80
CA ARG A 70 -18.70 -6.08 -24.90
C ARG A 70 -20.18 -5.76 -24.77
N ASP A 71 -21.04 -6.51 -25.45
CA ASP A 71 -22.49 -6.30 -25.37
C ASP A 71 -23.02 -6.59 -23.96
N ILE A 72 -22.47 -7.59 -23.28
CA ILE A 72 -22.79 -7.93 -21.89
C ILE A 72 -22.39 -6.79 -20.95
N LEU A 73 -21.20 -6.23 -21.10
CA LEU A 73 -20.74 -5.08 -20.32
C LEU A 73 -21.58 -3.83 -20.59
N LYS A 74 -21.94 -3.56 -21.86
CA LYS A 74 -22.84 -2.45 -22.24
C LYS A 74 -24.24 -2.58 -21.61
N GLN A 75 -24.72 -3.81 -21.44
CA GLN A 75 -25.99 -4.09 -20.75
C GLN A 75 -25.91 -3.88 -19.22
N GLY A 76 -24.73 -3.60 -18.66
CA GLY A 76 -24.54 -3.30 -17.25
C GLY A 76 -24.30 -4.53 -16.36
N TYR A 77 -24.00 -5.68 -16.95
CA TYR A 77 -23.64 -6.89 -16.19
C TYR A 77 -22.22 -6.83 -15.63
N ILE A 78 -21.98 -7.54 -14.52
CA ILE A 78 -20.67 -7.70 -13.91
C ILE A 78 -19.99 -8.94 -14.52
N VAL A 79 -18.80 -8.75 -15.10
CA VAL A 79 -18.04 -9.83 -15.73
C VAL A 79 -16.75 -10.10 -14.95
N ALA A 80 -16.52 -11.33 -14.52
CA ALA A 80 -15.23 -11.77 -14.03
C ALA A 80 -14.30 -12.11 -15.21
N VAL A 81 -13.19 -11.39 -15.36
CA VAL A 81 -12.23 -11.57 -16.47
C VAL A 81 -10.96 -12.20 -15.94
N LYS A 82 -10.53 -13.33 -16.53
CA LYS A 82 -9.23 -13.93 -16.20
C LYS A 82 -8.10 -13.11 -16.81
N GLY A 83 -7.34 -12.44 -15.95
CA GLY A 83 -6.21 -11.59 -16.31
C GLY A 83 -4.88 -12.33 -16.37
N LEU A 84 -3.78 -11.56 -16.25
CA LEU A 84 -2.41 -12.10 -16.34
C LEU A 84 -1.90 -12.74 -15.03
N GLY A 85 -2.30 -12.18 -13.89
CA GLY A 85 -1.85 -12.57 -12.54
C GLY A 85 -2.97 -12.91 -11.57
N GLY A 86 -4.22 -12.83 -12.00
CA GLY A 86 -5.42 -13.11 -11.23
C GLY A 86 -6.66 -12.69 -12.03
N PHE A 87 -7.83 -12.79 -11.41
CA PHE A 87 -9.09 -12.34 -11.99
C PHE A 87 -9.41 -10.88 -11.66
N HIS A 88 -10.13 -10.22 -12.56
CA HIS A 88 -10.74 -8.89 -12.36
C HIS A 88 -12.26 -8.99 -12.39
N LEU A 89 -12.94 -8.14 -11.63
CA LEU A 89 -14.36 -7.85 -11.80
C LEU A 89 -14.49 -6.58 -12.65
N ALA A 90 -15.18 -6.70 -13.78
CA ALA A 90 -15.35 -5.68 -14.80
C ALA A 90 -16.81 -5.22 -14.91
N VAL A 91 -17.01 -3.89 -14.96
CA VAL A 91 -18.30 -3.23 -15.29
C VAL A 91 -18.03 -1.94 -16.05
N ASP A 92 -18.97 -1.47 -16.87
CA ASP A 92 -18.91 -0.12 -17.45
C ASP A 92 -18.88 0.93 -16.32
N ALA A 93 -17.80 1.69 -16.23
CA ALA A 93 -17.61 2.68 -15.17
C ALA A 93 -18.58 3.87 -15.28
N ARG A 94 -19.22 4.07 -16.45
CA ARG A 94 -20.23 5.12 -16.67
C ARG A 94 -21.62 4.67 -16.25
N ASN A 95 -21.84 3.35 -16.09
CA ASN A 95 -23.12 2.82 -15.63
C ASN A 95 -23.19 2.85 -14.10
N ARG A 96 -23.82 3.90 -13.55
CA ARG A 96 -23.95 4.10 -12.10
C ARG A 96 -24.58 2.91 -11.37
N GLU A 97 -25.61 2.29 -11.95
CA GLU A 97 -26.32 1.16 -11.34
C GLU A 97 -25.44 -0.10 -11.29
N ALA A 98 -24.71 -0.39 -12.37
CA ALA A 98 -23.78 -1.52 -12.41
C ALA A 98 -22.64 -1.37 -11.39
N VAL A 99 -22.06 -0.17 -11.27
CA VAL A 99 -21.00 0.12 -10.28
C VAL A 99 -21.54 -0.01 -8.85
N ALA A 100 -22.75 0.49 -8.58
CA ALA A 100 -23.40 0.33 -7.28
C ALA A 100 -23.65 -1.15 -6.94
N GLY A 101 -24.16 -1.91 -7.91
CA GLY A 101 -24.37 -3.36 -7.79
C GLY A 101 -23.06 -4.11 -7.47
N LEU A 102 -21.96 -3.75 -8.14
CA LEU A 102 -20.64 -4.32 -7.86
C LEU A 102 -20.20 -4.04 -6.42
N ARG A 103 -20.35 -2.81 -5.92
CA ARG A 103 -20.00 -2.48 -4.52
C ARG A 103 -20.78 -3.31 -3.52
N GLN A 104 -22.10 -3.39 -3.72
CA GLN A 104 -22.99 -4.11 -2.83
C GLN A 104 -22.62 -5.59 -2.77
N ARG A 105 -22.44 -6.24 -3.93
CA ARG A 105 -22.11 -7.67 -4.00
C ARG A 105 -20.71 -7.97 -3.46
N LYS A 106 -19.73 -7.09 -3.71
CA LYS A 106 -18.36 -7.22 -3.19
C LYS A 106 -18.24 -6.84 -1.71
N LYS A 107 -19.30 -6.29 -1.09
CA LYS A 107 -19.28 -5.74 0.28
C LYS A 107 -18.13 -4.75 0.49
N ARG A 108 -17.93 -3.88 -0.51
CA ARG A 108 -16.83 -2.90 -0.55
C ARG A 108 -17.41 -1.49 -0.46
N ASP A 109 -17.63 -1.03 0.77
CA ASP A 109 -18.34 0.22 1.05
C ASP A 109 -17.65 1.44 0.41
N THR A 110 -16.44 1.79 0.86
CA THR A 110 -15.80 3.08 0.50
C THR A 110 -14.47 2.97 -0.22
N LYS A 111 -13.81 1.80 -0.21
CA LYS A 111 -12.48 1.67 -0.83
C LYS A 111 -12.54 1.98 -2.34
N PRO A 112 -11.70 2.88 -2.88
CA PRO A 112 -11.77 3.30 -4.28
C PRO A 112 -11.63 2.15 -5.28
N PHE A 113 -12.28 2.25 -6.43
CA PHE A 113 -12.06 1.34 -7.55
C PHE A 113 -10.98 1.86 -8.49
N ALA A 114 -10.21 0.91 -9.04
CA ALA A 114 -9.37 1.17 -10.19
C ALA A 114 -10.21 1.04 -11.47
N VAL A 115 -9.89 1.88 -12.45
CA VAL A 115 -10.48 1.85 -13.80
C VAL A 115 -9.42 1.50 -14.82
N MET A 116 -9.81 0.76 -15.84
CA MET A 116 -9.04 0.59 -17.05
C MET A 116 -9.69 1.42 -18.16
N VAL A 117 -8.89 2.22 -18.84
CA VAL A 117 -9.33 3.02 -19.99
C VAL A 117 -8.75 2.45 -21.27
N ARG A 118 -9.47 2.59 -22.39
CA ARG A 118 -9.10 1.99 -23.68
C ARG A 118 -7.71 2.42 -24.16
N ASP A 119 -7.41 3.70 -24.03
CA ASP A 119 -6.21 4.35 -24.55
C ASP A 119 -5.91 5.64 -23.76
N LEU A 120 -4.79 6.31 -24.09
CA LEU A 120 -4.42 7.57 -23.46
C LEU A 120 -5.42 8.70 -23.76
N GLU A 121 -6.03 8.72 -24.94
CA GLU A 121 -7.02 9.73 -25.29
C GLU A 121 -8.22 9.67 -24.35
N ALA A 122 -8.73 8.46 -24.07
CA ALA A 122 -9.76 8.22 -23.07
C ALA A 122 -9.28 8.65 -21.66
N ALA A 123 -8.04 8.33 -21.27
CA ALA A 123 -7.48 8.76 -19.99
C ALA A 123 -7.54 10.29 -19.80
N TYR A 124 -7.17 11.06 -20.83
CA TYR A 124 -7.21 12.52 -20.82
C TYR A 124 -8.62 13.10 -20.70
N LYS A 125 -9.67 12.36 -21.09
CA LYS A 125 -11.06 12.82 -20.89
C LYS A 125 -11.41 12.89 -19.40
N TYR A 126 -10.89 11.96 -18.59
CA TYR A 126 -11.28 11.78 -17.19
C TYR A 126 -10.31 12.41 -16.18
N CYS A 127 -9.02 12.49 -16.51
CA CYS A 127 -7.97 12.90 -15.57
C CYS A 127 -7.09 14.04 -16.11
N ARG A 128 -6.47 14.79 -15.19
CA ARG A 128 -5.30 15.63 -15.48
C ARG A 128 -4.08 14.71 -15.46
N ILE A 129 -3.28 14.77 -16.51
CA ILE A 129 -2.14 13.87 -16.72
C ILE A 129 -0.95 14.71 -17.18
N ASN A 130 0.14 14.65 -16.44
CA ASN A 130 1.42 15.25 -16.81
C ASN A 130 2.30 14.26 -17.59
N ALA A 131 3.45 14.73 -18.08
CA ALA A 131 4.33 13.93 -18.93
C ALA A 131 4.92 12.69 -18.22
N GLU A 132 5.22 12.77 -16.92
CA GLU A 132 5.74 11.63 -16.15
C GLU A 132 4.63 10.59 -15.87
N GLU A 133 3.41 11.04 -15.58
CA GLU A 133 2.24 10.17 -15.40
C GLU A 133 1.89 9.41 -16.68
N GLU A 134 1.94 10.08 -17.84
CA GLU A 134 1.73 9.47 -19.16
C GLU A 134 2.78 8.39 -19.45
N LYS A 135 4.06 8.66 -19.14
CA LYS A 135 5.15 7.67 -19.27
C LYS A 135 4.88 6.42 -18.44
N TRP A 136 4.37 6.58 -17.22
CA TRP A 136 4.04 5.43 -16.37
C TRP A 136 2.81 4.66 -16.86
N LEU A 137 1.75 5.35 -17.27
CA LEU A 137 0.56 4.71 -17.85
C LEU A 137 0.91 3.85 -19.08
N SER A 138 1.74 4.38 -19.98
CA SER A 138 2.18 3.73 -21.21
C SER A 138 3.38 2.80 -21.05
N SER A 139 3.92 2.68 -19.82
CA SER A 139 5.07 1.82 -19.54
C SER A 139 4.75 0.34 -19.78
N PRO A 140 5.75 -0.50 -20.11
CA PRO A 140 5.55 -1.94 -20.25
C PRO A 140 5.12 -2.62 -18.94
N GLN A 141 5.31 -1.96 -17.80
CA GLN A 141 4.80 -2.40 -16.50
C GLN A 141 3.28 -2.20 -16.38
N ALA A 142 2.72 -1.19 -17.06
CA ALA A 142 1.31 -0.81 -17.06
C ALA A 142 0.67 -0.87 -15.66
N PRO A 143 1.20 -0.12 -14.67
CA PRO A 143 0.63 -0.05 -13.33
C PRO A 143 -0.72 0.68 -13.33
N ILE A 144 -1.44 0.59 -12.21
CA ILE A 144 -2.48 1.55 -11.86
C ILE A 144 -1.78 2.83 -11.39
N VAL A 145 -1.99 3.93 -12.10
CA VAL A 145 -1.50 5.26 -11.76
C VAL A 145 -2.63 6.06 -11.12
N ILE A 146 -2.42 6.58 -9.91
CA ILE A 146 -3.38 7.46 -9.23
C ILE A 146 -3.22 8.87 -9.79
N LEU A 147 -4.27 9.36 -10.44
CA LEU A 147 -4.30 10.64 -11.17
C LEU A 147 -5.33 11.58 -10.57
N GLU A 148 -5.12 12.88 -10.74
CA GLU A 148 -6.11 13.89 -10.37
C GLU A 148 -7.30 13.84 -11.34
N ARG A 149 -8.51 13.72 -10.79
CA ARG A 149 -9.74 13.73 -11.60
C ARG A 149 -10.05 15.13 -12.11
N LYS A 150 -10.54 15.25 -13.35
CA LYS A 150 -11.12 16.51 -13.83
C LYS A 150 -12.46 16.79 -13.14
N GLU A 151 -12.73 18.04 -12.79
CA GLU A 151 -13.98 18.44 -12.12
C GLU A 151 -15.24 18.10 -12.94
N GLN A 152 -15.19 18.29 -14.26
CA GLN A 152 -16.27 18.02 -15.21
C GLN A 152 -16.38 16.54 -15.63
N CYS A 153 -15.77 15.62 -14.87
CA CYS A 153 -15.82 14.20 -15.15
C CYS A 153 -17.22 13.62 -14.90
N SER A 154 -17.79 12.97 -15.91
CA SER A 154 -19.15 12.39 -15.90
C SER A 154 -19.29 11.13 -15.03
N LEU A 155 -18.18 10.58 -14.55
CA LEU A 155 -18.20 9.39 -13.70
C LEU A 155 -18.80 9.68 -12.32
N ALA A 156 -19.52 8.70 -11.79
CA ALA A 156 -20.12 8.73 -10.46
C ALA A 156 -19.05 8.68 -9.35
N ALA A 157 -18.40 9.82 -9.06
CA ALA A 157 -17.31 9.95 -8.10
C ALA A 157 -17.67 9.44 -6.69
N ASP A 158 -18.89 9.71 -6.26
CA ASP A 158 -19.45 9.29 -4.97
C ASP A 158 -19.54 7.77 -4.82
N ILE A 159 -19.57 7.04 -5.94
CA ILE A 159 -19.54 5.57 -5.94
C ILE A 159 -18.16 5.07 -6.34
N ILE A 160 -17.44 5.63 -7.32
CA ILE A 160 -16.17 5.03 -7.74
C ILE A 160 -15.05 5.26 -6.73
N HIS A 161 -14.98 6.46 -6.12
CA HIS A 161 -13.89 6.88 -5.26
C HIS A 161 -14.37 7.85 -4.15
N PRO A 162 -15.29 7.41 -3.27
CA PRO A 162 -15.89 8.29 -2.27
C PRO A 162 -14.83 8.89 -1.34
N GLY A 163 -15.00 10.19 -1.03
CA GLY A 163 -14.14 10.91 -0.09
C GLY A 163 -12.78 11.34 -0.64
N ILE A 164 -12.44 11.00 -1.89
CA ILE A 164 -11.16 11.38 -2.53
C ILE A 164 -11.35 11.95 -3.93
N ASN A 165 -10.41 12.82 -4.34
CA ASN A 165 -10.42 13.53 -5.62
C ASN A 165 -9.51 12.89 -6.69
N THR A 166 -9.05 11.66 -6.45
CA THR A 166 -8.15 10.95 -7.37
C THR A 166 -8.79 9.68 -7.91
N LEU A 167 -8.32 9.25 -9.09
CA LEU A 167 -8.76 8.06 -9.77
C LEU A 167 -7.56 7.16 -10.09
N GLY A 168 -7.63 5.88 -9.71
CA GLY A 168 -6.62 4.90 -10.11
C GLY A 168 -6.89 4.43 -11.53
N VAL A 169 -6.06 4.82 -12.49
CA VAL A 169 -6.21 4.52 -13.92
C VAL A 169 -5.11 3.57 -14.40
N MET A 170 -5.48 2.58 -15.20
CA MET A 170 -4.52 1.76 -15.95
C MET A 170 -4.92 1.64 -17.41
N LEU A 171 -3.95 1.33 -18.28
CA LEU A 171 -4.18 0.99 -19.67
C LEU A 171 -4.32 -0.53 -19.86
N PRO A 172 -4.87 -0.99 -21.00
CA PRO A 172 -4.96 -2.41 -21.29
C PRO A 172 -3.56 -2.99 -21.46
N TYR A 173 -3.24 -4.04 -20.71
CA TYR A 173 -1.88 -4.61 -20.67
C TYR A 173 -1.79 -6.05 -21.18
N THR A 174 -2.91 -6.63 -21.63
CA THR A 174 -2.94 -7.91 -22.34
C THR A 174 -3.83 -7.80 -23.58
N PRO A 175 -3.64 -8.63 -24.61
CA PRO A 175 -4.52 -8.66 -25.77
C PRO A 175 -6.00 -8.82 -25.40
N LEU A 176 -6.30 -9.65 -24.38
CA LEU A 176 -7.67 -9.83 -23.90
C LEU A 176 -8.27 -8.51 -23.39
N HIS A 177 -7.50 -7.72 -22.65
CA HIS A 177 -7.95 -6.42 -22.16
C HIS A 177 -8.21 -5.43 -23.31
N PHE A 178 -7.37 -5.40 -24.34
CA PHE A 178 -7.62 -4.56 -25.52
C PHE A 178 -8.95 -4.93 -26.21
N LEU A 179 -9.30 -6.22 -26.24
CA LEU A 179 -10.54 -6.71 -26.86
C LEU A 179 -11.81 -6.44 -26.04
N LEU A 180 -11.70 -6.00 -24.78
CA LEU A 180 -12.85 -5.61 -23.96
C LEU A 180 -13.43 -4.24 -24.35
N PHE A 181 -12.68 -3.45 -25.10
CA PHE A 181 -13.07 -2.08 -25.46
C PHE A 181 -13.52 -1.99 -26.93
N ASP A 182 -14.33 -0.98 -27.22
CA ASP A 182 -14.72 -0.58 -28.57
C ASP A 182 -14.98 0.94 -28.63
N GLU A 183 -15.75 1.41 -29.61
CA GLU A 183 -16.10 2.84 -29.71
C GLU A 183 -17.01 3.32 -28.58
N GLU A 184 -17.85 2.43 -28.05
CA GLU A 184 -18.83 2.77 -27.01
C GLU A 184 -18.29 2.49 -25.61
N LEU A 185 -17.51 1.42 -25.41
CA LEU A 185 -16.84 1.11 -24.15
C LEU A 185 -15.43 1.68 -24.14
N GLU A 186 -15.22 2.80 -23.45
CA GLU A 186 -13.90 3.44 -23.31
C GLU A 186 -13.30 3.35 -21.90
N ILE A 187 -14.12 3.01 -20.89
CA ILE A 187 -13.70 2.93 -19.49
C ILE A 187 -14.47 1.86 -18.72
N LEU A 188 -13.73 0.97 -18.06
CA LEU A 188 -14.27 -0.12 -17.25
C LEU A 188 -13.71 -0.04 -15.84
N ILE A 189 -14.53 -0.32 -14.82
CA ILE A 189 -13.99 -0.67 -13.50
C ILE A 189 -13.22 -1.98 -13.67
N MET A 190 -12.04 -2.08 -13.08
CA MET A 190 -11.20 -3.28 -13.11
C MET A 190 -10.61 -3.47 -11.71
N THR A 191 -11.37 -4.11 -10.83
CA THR A 191 -10.95 -4.40 -9.45
C THR A 191 -10.57 -5.87 -9.31
N SER A 192 -9.64 -6.20 -8.41
CA SER A 192 -9.28 -7.60 -8.11
C SER A 192 -10.53 -8.43 -7.80
N ALA A 193 -10.64 -9.64 -8.36
CA ALA A 193 -11.73 -10.55 -8.06
C ALA A 193 -11.33 -11.46 -6.90
N ASN A 194 -11.50 -10.95 -5.69
CA ASN A 194 -11.32 -11.69 -4.45
C ASN A 194 -12.46 -11.35 -3.48
N ILE A 195 -12.81 -12.31 -2.63
CA ILE A 195 -13.61 -12.07 -1.43
C ILE A 195 -12.73 -11.22 -0.49
N SER A 196 -13.32 -10.29 0.29
CA SER A 196 -12.55 -9.37 1.13
C SER A 196 -11.49 -10.12 1.93
N ASP A 197 -10.25 -9.65 1.81
CA ASP A 197 -9.08 -10.13 2.55
C ASP A 197 -8.61 -11.58 2.24
N GLU A 198 -9.24 -12.24 1.26
CA GLU A 198 -8.74 -13.49 0.67
C GLU A 198 -7.69 -13.25 -0.43
N PRO A 199 -6.84 -14.26 -0.72
CA PRO A 199 -5.88 -14.19 -1.81
C PRO A 199 -6.53 -13.96 -3.17
N LEU A 200 -5.71 -13.59 -4.14
CA LEU A 200 -6.10 -13.57 -5.54
C LEU A 200 -6.53 -14.96 -6.00
N ILE A 201 -7.75 -15.03 -6.54
CA ILE A 201 -8.22 -16.19 -7.28
C ILE A 201 -7.44 -16.26 -8.59
N ILE A 202 -6.94 -17.44 -8.93
CA ILE A 202 -6.17 -17.72 -10.15
C ILE A 202 -6.70 -18.91 -10.95
N ASP A 203 -7.43 -19.81 -10.28
CA ASP A 203 -8.03 -21.00 -10.87
C ASP A 203 -9.43 -20.72 -11.44
N ASN A 204 -9.80 -21.43 -12.50
CA ASN A 204 -11.09 -21.25 -13.17
C ASN A 204 -12.26 -21.79 -12.35
N GLU A 205 -12.10 -22.96 -11.74
CA GLU A 205 -13.16 -23.60 -10.95
C GLU A 205 -13.37 -22.82 -9.66
N GLU A 206 -12.28 -22.39 -9.01
CA GLU A 206 -12.35 -21.50 -7.84
C GLU A 206 -13.07 -20.18 -8.16
N ALA A 207 -12.78 -19.57 -9.32
CA ALA A 207 -13.46 -18.33 -9.73
C ALA A 207 -14.97 -18.54 -9.90
N LEU A 208 -15.37 -19.60 -10.60
CA LEU A 208 -16.78 -19.93 -10.81
C LEU A 208 -17.50 -20.19 -9.48
N ASP A 209 -16.87 -20.88 -8.53
CA ASP A 209 -17.51 -21.17 -7.24
C ASP A 209 -17.59 -19.95 -6.32
N LYS A 210 -16.46 -19.23 -6.14
CA LYS A 210 -16.37 -18.14 -5.16
C LYS A 210 -16.99 -16.84 -5.63
N LEU A 211 -17.01 -16.57 -6.94
CA LEU A 211 -17.49 -15.29 -7.48
C LEU A 211 -18.90 -15.38 -8.06
N LYS A 212 -19.57 -16.55 -8.04
CA LYS A 212 -20.94 -16.70 -8.56
C LYS A 212 -21.91 -15.70 -7.96
N ASP A 213 -21.75 -15.31 -6.70
CA ASP A 213 -22.66 -14.35 -6.04
C ASP A 213 -22.32 -12.88 -6.34
N ILE A 214 -21.25 -12.64 -7.09
CA ILE A 214 -20.76 -11.32 -7.45
C ILE A 214 -20.89 -11.08 -8.96
N ALA A 215 -20.27 -11.94 -9.77
CA ALA A 215 -20.24 -11.82 -11.22
C ALA A 215 -21.45 -12.50 -11.87
N ASP A 216 -22.01 -11.86 -12.89
CA ASP A 216 -23.07 -12.42 -13.71
C ASP A 216 -22.51 -13.34 -14.81
N TYR A 217 -21.32 -13.02 -15.32
CA TYR A 217 -20.61 -13.78 -16.36
C TYR A 217 -19.11 -13.90 -16.07
N PHE A 218 -18.47 -14.86 -16.73
CA PHE A 218 -17.06 -15.20 -16.54
C PHE A 218 -16.37 -15.36 -17.90
N LEU A 219 -15.39 -14.50 -18.18
CA LEU A 219 -14.52 -14.62 -19.34
C LEU A 219 -13.22 -15.32 -18.93
N LEU A 220 -13.12 -16.61 -19.26
CA LEU A 220 -12.05 -17.50 -18.83
C LEU A 220 -11.08 -17.82 -19.97
N HIS A 221 -9.89 -18.29 -19.62
CA HIS A 221 -8.99 -18.98 -20.55
C HIS A 221 -8.30 -20.19 -19.91
N ASN A 222 -7.86 -21.13 -20.73
CA ASN A 222 -7.23 -22.38 -20.29
C ASN A 222 -5.70 -22.30 -20.11
N ARG A 223 -5.07 -21.12 -20.21
CA ARG A 223 -3.71 -20.94 -19.70
C ARG A 223 -3.72 -20.75 -18.18
N ASP A 224 -2.97 -21.56 -17.45
CA ASP A 224 -2.85 -21.42 -16.01
C ASP A 224 -2.04 -20.19 -15.62
N ILE A 225 -2.39 -19.64 -14.45
CA ILE A 225 -1.62 -18.62 -13.75
C ILE A 225 -0.91 -19.36 -12.62
N TYR A 226 0.42 -19.46 -12.69
CA TYR A 226 1.21 -20.19 -11.72
C TYR A 226 1.55 -19.34 -10.50
N ASN A 227 2.06 -18.12 -10.74
CA ASN A 227 2.35 -17.15 -9.68
C ASN A 227 1.28 -16.06 -9.66
N PRO A 228 0.43 -15.97 -8.61
CA PRO A 228 -0.52 -14.89 -8.45
C PRO A 228 0.23 -13.57 -8.31
N CYS A 229 -0.28 -12.51 -8.94
CA CYS A 229 0.36 -11.20 -8.89
C CYS A 229 -0.65 -10.09 -9.09
N ASP A 230 -0.88 -9.29 -8.05
CA ASP A 230 -1.71 -8.10 -8.09
C ASP A 230 -1.20 -7.06 -9.09
N ASP A 231 -2.10 -6.18 -9.52
CA ASP A 231 -1.72 -4.96 -10.21
C ASP A 231 -0.91 -4.06 -9.26
N SER A 232 0.22 -3.57 -9.75
CA SER A 232 0.99 -2.53 -9.06
C SER A 232 0.19 -1.24 -9.02
N VAL A 233 0.29 -0.50 -7.92
CA VAL A 233 -0.38 0.78 -7.72
C VAL A 233 0.66 1.82 -7.34
N MET A 234 0.69 2.93 -8.07
CA MET A 234 1.62 4.02 -7.84
C MET A 234 0.99 5.38 -8.17
N ARG A 235 1.69 6.45 -7.82
CA ARG A 235 1.44 7.80 -8.34
C ARG A 235 2.76 8.47 -8.71
N VAL A 236 2.70 9.57 -9.43
CA VAL A 236 3.82 10.51 -9.55
C VAL A 236 3.62 11.59 -8.49
N THR A 237 4.67 11.92 -7.75
CA THR A 237 4.65 13.01 -6.76
C THR A 237 4.89 14.36 -7.41
N ASP A 238 4.61 15.46 -6.70
CA ASP A 238 4.92 16.81 -7.20
C ASP A 238 6.44 17.00 -7.41
N LEU A 239 7.27 16.18 -6.75
CA LEU A 239 8.72 16.09 -6.94
C LEU A 239 9.15 15.36 -8.24
N GLN A 240 8.19 15.01 -9.12
CA GLN A 240 8.43 14.27 -10.37
C GLN A 240 9.08 12.90 -10.17
N THR A 241 8.77 12.23 -9.06
CA THR A 241 9.28 10.89 -8.75
C THR A 241 8.14 9.88 -8.63
N PRO A 242 8.36 8.59 -8.98
CA PRO A 242 7.37 7.55 -8.74
C PRO A 242 7.20 7.31 -7.23
N HIS A 243 5.97 7.04 -6.80
CA HIS A 243 5.62 6.73 -5.41
C HIS A 243 4.72 5.50 -5.38
N PHE A 244 5.21 4.42 -4.81
CA PHE A 244 4.51 3.14 -4.81
C PHE A 244 3.56 3.03 -3.62
N PHE A 245 2.33 2.59 -3.88
CA PHE A 245 1.41 2.07 -2.86
C PHE A 245 1.47 0.54 -2.81
N ARG A 246 1.69 -0.08 -3.97
CA ARG A 246 1.89 -1.51 -4.11
C ARG A 246 2.86 -1.82 -5.24
N ARG A 247 3.90 -2.59 -4.93
CA ARG A 247 4.87 -3.12 -5.89
C ARG A 247 4.55 -4.59 -6.17
N ALA A 248 4.03 -4.90 -7.35
CA ALA A 248 3.62 -6.24 -7.76
C ALA A 248 3.85 -6.47 -9.26
N ARG A 249 2.78 -6.62 -10.08
CA ARG A 249 2.88 -6.87 -11.53
C ARG A 249 3.74 -5.84 -12.23
N GLY A 250 4.60 -6.32 -13.13
CA GLY A 250 5.54 -5.49 -13.91
C GLY A 250 6.87 -5.21 -13.20
N PHE A 251 6.91 -5.35 -11.87
CA PHE A 251 8.12 -5.13 -11.07
C PHE A 251 8.67 -6.42 -10.47
N VAL A 252 7.82 -7.34 -10.06
CA VAL A 252 8.25 -8.64 -9.49
C VAL A 252 8.63 -9.61 -10.63
N PRO A 253 9.76 -10.33 -10.54
CA PRO A 253 10.73 -10.42 -9.44
C PRO A 253 12.03 -9.65 -9.75
N ARG A 254 11.97 -8.41 -10.25
CA ARG A 254 13.18 -7.59 -10.47
C ARG A 254 13.85 -7.28 -9.13
N GLY A 255 15.16 -7.48 -9.04
CA GLY A 255 15.96 -7.15 -7.86
C GLY A 255 16.16 -5.64 -7.69
N ILE A 256 16.34 -5.22 -6.44
CA ILE A 256 16.86 -3.90 -6.07
C ILE A 256 18.36 -4.04 -5.83
N PRO A 257 19.22 -3.27 -6.50
CA PRO A 257 20.66 -3.31 -6.26
C PRO A 257 20.98 -2.94 -4.81
N ILE A 258 21.84 -3.73 -4.19
CA ILE A 258 22.31 -3.58 -2.81
C ILE A 258 23.79 -3.94 -2.72
N ALA A 259 24.44 -3.66 -1.59
CA ALA A 259 25.80 -4.13 -1.37
C ALA A 259 25.87 -5.66 -1.43
N VAL A 260 26.97 -6.21 -1.95
CA VAL A 260 27.17 -7.66 -2.00
C VAL A 260 27.30 -8.20 -0.58
N GLN A 261 26.52 -9.22 -0.27
CA GLN A 261 26.45 -9.80 1.07
C GLN A 261 27.18 -11.13 1.14
N ALA A 262 27.72 -11.45 2.32
CA ALA A 262 28.40 -12.71 2.56
C ALA A 262 27.44 -13.91 2.52
N GLU A 263 26.21 -13.74 3.03
CA GLU A 263 25.22 -14.81 3.15
C GLU A 263 23.84 -14.35 2.67
N PRO A 264 23.09 -15.19 1.92
CA PRO A 264 21.73 -14.89 1.51
C PRO A 264 20.76 -14.81 2.71
N VAL A 265 19.92 -13.78 2.71
CA VAL A 265 18.94 -13.47 3.76
C VAL A 265 17.53 -13.66 3.21
N LEU A 266 16.64 -14.24 4.02
CA LEU A 266 15.19 -14.21 3.85
C LEU A 266 14.61 -13.25 4.89
N ALA A 267 14.14 -12.09 4.45
CA ALA A 267 13.40 -11.16 5.29
C ALA A 267 11.89 -11.33 5.10
N LEU A 268 11.16 -11.52 6.20
CA LEU A 268 9.75 -11.92 6.14
C LEU A 268 8.77 -10.75 6.05
N GLY A 269 9.23 -9.53 6.28
CA GLY A 269 8.39 -8.33 6.32
C GLY A 269 7.57 -8.22 7.60
N GLY A 270 6.50 -7.43 7.52
CA GLY A 270 5.52 -7.23 8.58
C GLY A 270 4.36 -8.22 8.48
N GLU A 271 3.25 -7.95 9.15
CA GLU A 271 2.03 -8.78 9.02
C GLU A 271 1.06 -8.20 7.99
N MET A 272 0.92 -6.87 7.96
CA MET A 272 0.02 -6.16 7.04
C MET A 272 0.71 -5.84 5.73
N LYS A 273 -0.08 -5.79 4.65
CA LYS A 273 0.38 -5.51 3.27
C LYS A 273 1.68 -6.24 2.89
N ASN A 274 1.84 -7.47 3.36
CA ASN A 274 3.13 -8.13 3.47
C ASN A 274 3.83 -8.31 2.11
N THR A 275 5.15 -8.18 2.15
CA THR A 275 6.09 -8.73 1.17
C THR A 275 7.22 -9.42 1.93
N PHE A 276 7.78 -10.50 1.38
CA PHE A 276 9.08 -11.02 1.81
C PHE A 276 10.17 -10.58 0.82
N CYS A 277 11.43 -10.67 1.24
CA CYS A 277 12.59 -10.34 0.42
C CYS A 277 13.66 -11.44 0.54
N ILE A 278 14.22 -11.86 -0.59
CA ILE A 278 15.38 -12.76 -0.62
C ILE A 278 16.57 -12.02 -1.24
N THR A 279 17.75 -12.12 -0.63
CA THR A 279 18.97 -11.48 -1.16
C THR A 279 19.84 -12.48 -1.90
N ARG A 280 20.47 -12.05 -3.00
CA ARG A 280 21.43 -12.85 -3.78
C ARG A 280 22.34 -11.93 -4.58
N ASN A 281 23.67 -12.13 -4.47
CA ASN A 281 24.68 -11.52 -5.35
C ASN A 281 24.55 -9.99 -5.53
N GLY A 282 24.28 -9.24 -4.46
CA GLY A 282 24.14 -7.78 -4.54
C GLY A 282 22.77 -7.31 -5.05
N GLU A 283 21.75 -8.17 -4.99
CA GLU A 283 20.36 -7.80 -5.28
C GLU A 283 19.41 -8.28 -4.16
N ALA A 284 18.41 -7.46 -3.84
CA ALA A 284 17.26 -7.79 -2.99
C ALA A 284 16.02 -8.03 -3.85
N PHE A 285 15.49 -9.25 -3.81
CA PHE A 285 14.31 -9.68 -4.56
C PHE A 285 13.07 -9.66 -3.68
N LEU A 286 12.33 -8.55 -3.69
CA LEU A 286 11.04 -8.49 -3.02
C LEU A 286 9.97 -9.28 -3.79
N SER A 287 9.14 -9.99 -3.04
CA SER A 287 7.96 -10.69 -3.55
C SER A 287 6.89 -9.72 -4.05
N GLN A 288 5.85 -10.29 -4.66
CA GLN A 288 4.56 -9.61 -4.79
C GLN A 288 3.92 -9.39 -3.41
N HIS A 289 2.87 -8.58 -3.41
CA HIS A 289 2.03 -8.36 -2.26
C HIS A 289 1.25 -9.62 -1.89
N TRP A 290 1.28 -10.01 -0.61
CA TRP A 290 0.56 -11.16 -0.07
C TRP A 290 -0.67 -10.79 0.77
N GLY A 291 -0.98 -9.49 0.88
CA GLY A 291 -2.06 -9.01 1.75
C GLY A 291 -1.70 -9.13 3.23
N ASP A 292 -2.71 -9.35 4.07
CA ASP A 292 -2.55 -9.42 5.52
C ASP A 292 -2.43 -10.88 5.96
N LEU A 293 -1.33 -11.21 6.64
CA LEU A 293 -0.97 -12.60 6.98
C LEU A 293 -1.72 -13.15 8.20
N ASN A 294 -2.54 -12.35 8.87
CA ASN A 294 -3.50 -12.83 9.86
C ASN A 294 -4.66 -13.63 9.21
N HIS A 295 -4.83 -13.56 7.90
CA HIS A 295 -5.75 -14.41 7.13
C HIS A 295 -5.06 -15.72 6.71
N TYR A 296 -5.66 -16.85 7.07
CA TYR A 296 -5.07 -18.18 6.90
C TYR A 296 -4.64 -18.47 5.45
N HIS A 297 -5.48 -18.15 4.46
CA HIS A 297 -5.18 -18.43 3.06
C HIS A 297 -4.02 -17.55 2.53
N ASN A 298 -3.92 -16.29 2.96
CA ASN A 298 -2.79 -15.42 2.63
C ASN A 298 -1.49 -16.00 3.22
N TYR A 299 -1.54 -16.45 4.47
CA TYR A 299 -0.40 -17.06 5.15
C TYR A 299 0.12 -18.32 4.46
N VAL A 300 -0.77 -19.23 4.05
CA VAL A 300 -0.39 -20.45 3.32
C VAL A 300 0.24 -20.10 1.96
N ASN A 301 -0.38 -19.17 1.21
CA ASN A 301 0.15 -18.72 -0.07
C ASN A 301 1.50 -18.02 0.05
N PHE A 302 1.70 -17.25 1.12
CA PHE A 302 2.98 -16.63 1.46
C PHE A 302 4.08 -17.68 1.65
N GLN A 303 3.82 -18.75 2.42
CA GLN A 303 4.78 -19.83 2.64
C GLN A 303 5.13 -20.55 1.32
N MET A 304 4.13 -20.86 0.50
CA MET A 304 4.36 -21.44 -0.83
C MET A 304 5.14 -20.48 -1.74
N GLY A 305 4.88 -19.18 -1.62
CA GLY A 305 5.59 -18.11 -2.33
C GLY A 305 7.07 -18.09 -2.02
N ILE A 306 7.46 -18.24 -0.74
CA ILE A 306 8.87 -18.30 -0.32
C ILE A 306 9.58 -19.45 -1.03
N GLU A 307 9.02 -20.67 -1.01
CA GLU A 307 9.64 -21.83 -1.64
C GLU A 307 9.77 -21.66 -3.17
N ARG A 308 8.75 -21.09 -3.83
CA ARG A 308 8.82 -20.77 -5.26
C ARG A 308 9.90 -19.75 -5.57
N PHE A 309 10.09 -18.74 -4.73
CA PHE A 309 11.15 -17.75 -4.89
C PHE A 309 12.54 -18.34 -4.69
N LYS A 310 12.73 -19.19 -3.68
CA LYS A 310 13.99 -19.92 -3.45
C LYS A 310 14.39 -20.74 -4.68
N GLN A 311 13.43 -21.50 -5.21
CA GLN A 311 13.62 -22.30 -6.43
C GLN A 311 13.91 -21.41 -7.66
N SER A 312 13.12 -20.35 -7.87
CA SER A 312 13.28 -19.45 -9.02
C SER A 312 14.60 -18.68 -8.99
N LEU A 313 15.09 -18.33 -7.79
CA LEU A 313 16.34 -17.61 -7.59
C LEU A 313 17.54 -18.54 -7.38
N TYR A 314 17.36 -19.86 -7.28
CA TYR A 314 18.44 -20.81 -6.97
C TYR A 314 19.22 -20.37 -5.73
N VAL A 315 18.49 -20.02 -4.67
CA VAL A 315 19.04 -19.49 -3.41
C VAL A 315 18.42 -20.22 -2.24
N GLU A 316 19.28 -20.70 -1.35
CA GLU A 316 18.93 -21.17 -0.02
C GLU A 316 19.41 -20.15 1.01
N PRO A 317 18.49 -19.35 1.59
CA PRO A 317 18.82 -18.40 2.66
C PRO A 317 19.42 -19.11 3.87
N LYS A 318 20.41 -18.49 4.51
CA LYS A 318 20.99 -18.99 5.78
C LYS A 318 20.51 -18.20 7.00
N ILE A 319 19.91 -17.04 6.75
CA ILE A 319 19.46 -16.09 7.77
C ILE A 319 17.99 -15.77 7.51
N ILE A 320 17.20 -15.73 8.59
CA ILE A 320 15.85 -15.20 8.60
C ILE A 320 15.81 -13.90 9.39
N ALA A 321 15.34 -12.84 8.73
CA ALA A 321 15.04 -11.56 9.34
C ALA A 321 13.52 -11.43 9.53
N HIS A 322 13.09 -11.01 10.71
CA HIS A 322 11.67 -10.85 11.03
C HIS A 322 11.44 -9.64 11.95
N ASP A 323 10.20 -9.16 12.03
CA ASP A 323 9.83 -8.06 12.92
C ASP A 323 10.02 -8.43 14.40
N LEU A 324 10.33 -7.46 15.27
CA LEU A 324 10.39 -7.66 16.72
C LEU A 324 9.02 -8.00 17.33
N HIS A 325 7.91 -7.71 16.65
CA HIS A 325 6.58 -8.02 17.16
C HIS A 325 6.46 -9.52 17.48
N PRO A 326 6.22 -9.91 18.75
CA PRO A 326 6.29 -11.31 19.16
C PRO A 326 5.15 -12.14 18.54
N GLU A 327 3.97 -11.53 18.37
CA GLU A 327 2.76 -12.25 17.96
C GLU A 327 2.49 -12.27 16.45
N TYR A 328 3.30 -11.61 15.62
CA TYR A 328 3.11 -11.67 14.17
C TYR A 328 3.29 -13.07 13.64
N GLN A 329 2.48 -13.44 12.63
CA GLN A 329 2.59 -14.74 11.99
C GLN A 329 3.95 -14.96 11.33
N THR A 330 4.57 -13.90 10.80
CA THR A 330 5.94 -13.94 10.26
C THR A 330 6.98 -14.26 11.35
N SER A 331 6.90 -13.60 12.51
CA SER A 331 7.77 -13.84 13.66
C SER A 331 7.57 -15.24 14.25
N ARG A 332 6.33 -15.73 14.32
CA ARG A 332 6.02 -17.10 14.74
C ARG A 332 6.60 -18.13 13.77
N TRP A 333 6.43 -17.93 12.46
CA TRP A 333 6.99 -18.80 11.43
C TRP A 333 8.52 -18.82 11.45
N ALA A 334 9.17 -17.66 11.64
CA ALA A 334 10.62 -17.56 11.77
C ALA A 334 11.15 -18.43 12.92
N ARG A 335 10.49 -18.39 14.09
CA ARG A 335 10.88 -19.19 15.26
C ARG A 335 10.81 -20.70 15.00
N GLN A 336 9.87 -21.13 14.16
CA GLN A 336 9.69 -22.54 13.78
C GLN A 336 10.76 -23.08 12.84
N GLN A 337 11.64 -22.24 12.27
CA GLN A 337 12.74 -22.68 11.39
C GLN A 337 13.98 -23.03 12.23
N PRO A 338 14.32 -24.31 12.48
CA PRO A 338 15.39 -24.67 13.41
C PRO A 338 16.79 -24.33 12.88
N ASP A 339 17.01 -24.49 11.57
CA ASP A 339 18.35 -24.49 10.96
C ASP A 339 18.84 -23.11 10.49
N LEU A 340 18.03 -22.05 10.69
CA LEU A 340 18.31 -20.71 10.19
C LEU A 340 18.64 -19.75 11.33
N LYS A 341 19.66 -18.91 11.12
CA LYS A 341 19.99 -17.83 12.05
C LYS A 341 18.85 -16.81 12.03
N LYS A 342 18.25 -16.54 13.18
CA LYS A 342 17.11 -15.61 13.31
C LYS A 342 17.58 -14.26 13.82
N ILE A 343 17.14 -13.19 13.16
CA ILE A 343 17.42 -11.81 13.54
C ILE A 343 16.09 -11.06 13.64
N GLY A 344 15.75 -10.63 14.86
CA GLY A 344 14.60 -9.77 15.12
C GLY A 344 14.98 -8.31 14.88
N ILE A 345 14.18 -7.60 14.10
CA ILE A 345 14.46 -6.23 13.65
C ILE A 345 13.29 -5.33 13.98
N GLN A 346 13.58 -4.17 14.56
CA GLN A 346 12.55 -3.23 14.95
C GLN A 346 11.87 -2.63 13.71
N HIS A 347 10.53 -2.52 13.77
CA HIS A 347 9.69 -2.13 12.64
C HIS A 347 10.08 -0.79 11.98
N HIS A 348 10.26 0.26 12.79
CA HIS A 348 10.62 1.60 12.30
C HIS A 348 12.07 1.68 11.84
N PHE A 349 12.94 0.86 12.42
CA PHE A 349 14.30 0.69 11.95
C PHE A 349 14.34 0.03 10.56
N ALA A 350 13.47 -0.96 10.32
CA ALA A 350 13.31 -1.56 8.99
C ALA A 350 12.78 -0.55 7.96
N HIS A 351 11.82 0.31 8.33
CA HIS A 351 11.39 1.44 7.49
C HIS A 351 12.57 2.35 7.11
N MET A 352 13.32 2.82 8.10
CA MET A 352 14.51 3.67 7.90
C MET A 352 15.54 3.02 6.97
N ALA A 353 15.88 1.75 7.22
CA ALA A 353 16.84 1.03 6.38
C ALA A 353 16.33 0.78 4.97
N SER A 354 15.02 0.62 4.77
CA SER A 354 14.43 0.39 3.45
C SER A 354 14.64 1.58 2.52
N VAL A 355 14.31 2.80 2.97
CA VAL A 355 14.54 4.04 2.19
C VAL A 355 16.02 4.29 1.96
N MET A 356 16.87 4.01 2.96
CA MET A 356 18.32 4.11 2.79
C MET A 356 18.84 3.16 1.70
N ALA A 357 18.37 1.91 1.70
CA ALA A 357 18.82 0.87 0.79
C ALA A 357 18.49 1.21 -0.67
N GLU A 358 17.25 1.59 -0.96
CA GLU A 358 16.86 1.91 -2.35
C GLU A 358 17.49 3.22 -2.87
N ASN A 359 17.97 4.09 -1.98
CA ASN A 359 18.73 5.30 -2.31
C ASN A 359 20.26 5.09 -2.21
N ALA A 360 20.73 3.85 -1.99
CA ALA A 360 22.14 3.47 -1.87
C ALA A 360 22.92 4.31 -0.83
N LEU A 361 22.26 4.68 0.28
CA LEU A 361 22.88 5.49 1.33
C LEU A 361 23.81 4.65 2.20
N GLN A 362 24.83 5.31 2.76
CA GLN A 362 25.80 4.74 3.69
C GLN A 362 26.07 5.72 4.84
N GLY A 363 26.44 5.20 6.01
CA GLY A 363 26.70 5.96 7.23
C GLY A 363 25.43 6.54 7.87
N GLU A 364 25.60 7.25 8.98
CA GLU A 364 24.48 7.72 9.79
C GLU A 364 23.61 8.77 9.08
N VAL A 365 22.30 8.67 9.32
CA VAL A 365 21.26 9.60 8.87
C VAL A 365 20.24 9.82 9.99
N LEU A 366 19.42 10.86 9.86
CA LEU A 366 18.19 11.03 10.65
C LEU A 366 17.02 10.41 9.87
N GLY A 367 16.23 9.56 10.48
CA GLY A 367 15.04 8.94 9.88
C GLY A 367 13.77 9.45 10.54
N LEU A 368 12.96 10.22 9.82
CA LEU A 368 11.60 10.56 10.26
C LEU A 368 10.66 9.44 9.79
N ILE A 369 10.19 8.65 10.74
CA ILE A 369 9.38 7.46 10.49
C ILE A 369 7.96 7.67 11.05
N CYS A 370 7.00 7.86 10.14
CA CYS A 370 5.61 8.15 10.48
C CYS A 370 4.70 7.03 9.97
N ASP A 371 4.05 6.31 10.87
CA ASP A 371 3.26 5.13 10.56
C ASP A 371 2.00 5.00 11.43
N GLY A 372 1.16 4.00 11.14
CA GLY A 372 -0.01 3.64 11.93
C GLY A 372 0.35 2.90 13.21
N THR A 373 1.11 1.82 13.11
CA THR A 373 1.47 0.99 14.26
C THR A 373 2.77 0.25 13.99
N GLY A 374 3.71 0.30 14.93
CA GLY A 374 4.81 -0.65 14.98
C GLY A 374 5.23 -0.94 16.42
N TRP A 375 5.73 -2.15 16.65
CA TRP A 375 6.11 -2.58 17.99
C TRP A 375 7.34 -1.81 18.48
N GLY A 376 7.18 -1.06 19.56
CA GLY A 376 8.25 -0.33 20.23
C GLY A 376 9.15 -1.25 21.04
N THR A 377 10.40 -0.84 21.23
CA THR A 377 11.35 -1.57 22.09
C THR A 377 11.01 -1.47 23.57
N ASP A 378 10.14 -0.53 23.94
CA ASP A 378 9.61 -0.28 25.29
C ASP A 378 8.22 -0.89 25.51
N GLY A 379 7.69 -1.65 24.54
CA GLY A 379 6.36 -2.25 24.58
C GLY A 379 5.21 -1.28 24.26
N ALA A 380 5.52 -0.03 23.87
CA ALA A 380 4.53 0.91 23.35
C ALA A 380 4.29 0.72 21.84
N VAL A 381 3.21 1.30 21.33
CA VAL A 381 2.92 1.35 19.89
C VAL A 381 3.54 2.61 19.30
N TRP A 382 4.59 2.47 18.52
CA TRP A 382 5.27 3.56 17.84
C TRP A 382 4.59 3.91 16.51
N GLY A 383 4.88 5.10 15.98
CA GLY A 383 4.41 5.54 14.66
C GLY A 383 4.64 7.02 14.35
N GLY A 384 5.47 7.72 15.12
CA GLY A 384 5.78 9.13 14.91
C GLY A 384 7.15 9.43 15.50
N GLU A 385 8.18 8.82 14.90
CA GLU A 385 9.50 8.68 15.48
C GLU A 385 10.55 9.43 14.65
N ILE A 386 11.57 10.00 15.31
CA ILE A 386 12.83 10.35 14.66
C ILE A 386 13.91 9.44 15.19
N LEU A 387 14.47 8.63 14.31
CA LEU A 387 15.59 7.74 14.59
C LEU A 387 16.90 8.40 14.12
N GLN A 388 18.00 8.14 14.80
CA GLN A 388 19.34 8.50 14.38
C GLN A 388 20.16 7.20 14.27
N GLY A 389 20.80 6.95 13.13
CA GLY A 389 21.60 5.74 12.97
C GLY A 389 21.91 5.36 11.54
N ASP A 390 22.39 4.13 11.36
CA ASP A 390 22.75 3.50 10.09
C ASP A 390 22.15 2.10 9.98
N TYR A 391 22.62 1.24 9.07
CA TYR A 391 22.08 -0.13 8.94
C TYR A 391 22.36 -1.07 10.13
N ARG A 392 23.25 -0.72 11.05
CA ARG A 392 23.70 -1.59 12.15
C ARG A 392 22.99 -1.27 13.45
N GLN A 393 22.73 0.02 13.68
CA GLN A 393 22.14 0.49 14.93
C GLN A 393 21.29 1.74 14.71
N PHE A 394 20.36 1.95 15.64
CA PHE A 394 19.60 3.18 15.74
C PHE A 394 19.47 3.62 17.19
N LYS A 395 19.42 4.94 17.39
CA LYS A 395 18.97 5.62 18.60
C LYS A 395 17.62 6.27 18.31
N ARG A 396 16.63 6.06 19.18
CA ARG A 396 15.39 6.84 19.13
C ARG A 396 15.69 8.24 19.67
N ALA A 397 15.71 9.23 18.78
CA ALA A 397 16.18 10.59 19.07
C ALA A 397 15.05 11.57 19.35
N ALA A 398 13.88 11.36 18.75
CA ALA A 398 12.65 12.06 19.09
C ALA A 398 11.42 11.18 18.88
N HIS A 399 10.30 11.52 19.51
CA HIS A 399 9.00 10.91 19.19
C HIS A 399 7.81 11.80 19.55
N LEU A 400 6.66 11.53 18.94
CA LEU A 400 5.39 12.11 19.37
C LEU A 400 5.13 11.77 20.83
N LYS A 401 4.71 12.76 21.61
CA LYS A 401 4.36 12.57 23.01
C LYS A 401 3.38 11.42 23.17
N TYR A 402 3.66 10.53 24.11
CA TYR A 402 2.81 9.38 24.37
C TYR A 402 1.42 9.80 24.84
N VAL A 403 0.41 9.11 24.30
CA VAL A 403 -0.96 9.12 24.81
C VAL A 403 -1.41 7.71 25.20
N PRO A 404 -2.37 7.56 26.14
CA PRO A 404 -2.96 6.26 26.46
C PRO A 404 -3.55 5.58 25.22
N TYR A 405 -3.41 4.25 25.12
CA TYR A 405 -3.90 3.48 23.96
C TYR A 405 -4.83 2.32 24.35
N PRO A 406 -5.96 2.59 25.02
CA PRO A 406 -6.89 1.56 25.47
C PRO A 406 -7.56 0.83 24.30
N GLY A 407 -7.47 -0.49 24.30
CA GLY A 407 -8.18 -1.36 23.35
C GLY A 407 -7.43 -1.72 22.06
N GLY A 408 -6.19 -1.25 21.88
CA GLY A 408 -5.33 -1.69 20.77
C GLY A 408 -5.92 -1.38 19.40
N ASP A 409 -5.96 -2.39 18.52
CA ASP A 409 -6.31 -2.29 17.09
C ASP A 409 -7.70 -1.71 16.82
N ILE A 410 -8.63 -1.80 17.78
CA ILE A 410 -9.97 -1.24 17.63
C ILE A 410 -9.93 0.29 17.41
N ASN A 411 -8.91 0.97 17.92
CA ASN A 411 -8.73 2.41 17.76
C ASN A 411 -8.44 2.80 16.31
N ALA A 412 -7.81 1.92 15.51
CA ALA A 412 -7.59 2.13 14.09
C ALA A 412 -8.88 1.96 13.28
N GLN A 413 -9.85 1.17 13.76
CA GLN A 413 -11.15 0.99 13.12
C GLN A 413 -12.16 2.07 13.53
N ARG A 414 -12.01 2.61 14.75
CA ARG A 414 -12.91 3.60 15.35
C ARG A 414 -12.16 4.90 15.68
N PRO A 415 -11.80 5.72 14.68
CA PRO A 415 -11.16 7.02 14.86
C PRO A 415 -11.72 7.91 15.98
N TYR A 416 -13.04 7.89 16.22
CA TYR A 416 -13.66 8.65 17.33
C TYR A 416 -13.07 8.33 18.71
N ARG A 417 -12.54 7.11 18.92
CA ARG A 417 -11.84 6.73 20.16
C ARG A 417 -10.57 7.54 20.35
N MET A 418 -9.80 7.72 19.27
CA MET A 418 -8.60 8.56 19.31
C MET A 418 -8.97 10.04 19.48
N GLY A 419 -10.07 10.49 18.88
CA GLY A 419 -10.62 11.83 19.12
C GLY A 419 -10.88 12.09 20.61
N LEU A 420 -11.57 11.17 21.30
CA LEU A 420 -11.81 11.24 22.74
C LEU A 420 -10.48 11.28 23.54
N ILE A 421 -9.53 10.41 23.20
CA ILE A 421 -8.25 10.31 23.91
C ILE A 421 -7.50 11.64 23.87
N TYR A 422 -7.37 12.24 22.69
CA TYR A 422 -6.63 13.49 22.54
C TYR A 422 -7.38 14.70 23.11
N LEU A 423 -8.71 14.78 22.95
CA LEU A 423 -9.52 15.82 23.59
C LEU A 423 -9.37 15.78 25.11
N TYR A 424 -9.44 14.60 25.71
CA TYR A 424 -9.24 14.44 27.15
C TYR A 424 -7.80 14.77 27.56
N ALA A 425 -6.80 14.30 26.82
CA ALA A 425 -5.39 14.56 27.12
C ALA A 425 -5.05 16.06 27.09
N ALA A 426 -5.63 16.82 26.16
CA ALA A 426 -5.36 18.25 26.02
C ALA A 426 -6.23 19.15 26.92
N LEU A 427 -7.50 18.78 27.16
CA LEU A 427 -8.50 19.67 27.78
C LEU A 427 -9.12 19.13 29.08
N GLY A 428 -8.76 17.91 29.51
CA GLY A 428 -9.32 17.27 30.69
C GLY A 428 -10.84 17.07 30.58
N GLU A 429 -11.57 17.33 31.66
CA GLU A 429 -13.04 17.17 31.70
C GLU A 429 -13.77 18.02 30.65
N LYS A 430 -13.26 19.22 30.32
CA LYS A 430 -13.82 20.04 29.23
C LYS A 430 -13.74 19.33 27.88
N GLY A 431 -12.69 18.53 27.66
CA GLY A 431 -12.54 17.71 26.46
C GLY A 431 -13.62 16.62 26.39
N LEU A 432 -14.11 16.13 27.52
CA LEU A 432 -15.18 15.12 27.57
C LEU A 432 -16.53 15.72 27.20
N GLU A 433 -16.81 16.95 27.63
CA GLU A 433 -18.02 17.69 27.26
C GLU A 433 -18.03 17.94 25.76
N ILE A 434 -16.91 18.40 25.19
CA ILE A 434 -16.76 18.61 23.75
C ILE A 434 -16.93 17.29 22.98
N ALA A 435 -16.35 16.20 23.46
CA ALA A 435 -16.47 14.89 22.84
C ALA A 435 -17.94 14.42 22.74
N ASP A 436 -18.78 14.70 23.75
CA ASP A 436 -20.21 14.38 23.71
C ASP A 436 -20.97 15.16 22.63
N GLU A 437 -20.49 16.35 22.28
CA GLU A 437 -21.09 17.20 21.25
C GLU A 437 -20.68 16.80 19.82
N ILE A 438 -19.41 16.43 19.61
CA ILE A 438 -18.82 16.33 18.25
C ILE A 438 -18.43 14.92 17.82
N LEU A 439 -18.53 13.91 18.70
CA LEU A 439 -18.23 12.52 18.37
C LEU A 439 -19.51 11.67 18.42
N PRO A 440 -20.37 11.75 17.39
CA PRO A 440 -21.71 11.12 17.41
C PRO A 440 -21.67 9.59 17.48
N ASP A 441 -20.60 8.96 16.99
CA ASP A 441 -20.42 7.51 17.02
C ASP A 441 -20.00 6.97 18.40
N LEU A 442 -19.59 7.85 19.33
CA LEU A 442 -19.15 7.47 20.67
C LEU A 442 -20.35 7.34 21.61
N ASN A 443 -20.72 6.12 21.96
CA ASN A 443 -21.75 5.90 22.98
C ASN A 443 -21.21 6.06 24.42
N GLY A 444 -22.10 6.33 25.37
CA GLY A 444 -21.75 6.62 26.76
C GLY A 444 -21.11 5.44 27.51
N GLU A 445 -21.47 4.20 27.20
CA GLU A 445 -20.87 3.00 27.83
C GLU A 445 -19.42 2.82 27.39
N GLU A 446 -19.15 2.92 26.08
CA GLU A 446 -17.81 2.85 25.49
C GLU A 446 -16.93 4.00 26.03
N LYS A 447 -17.46 5.22 26.09
CA LYS A 447 -16.76 6.37 26.71
C LYS A 447 -16.35 6.07 28.14
N ASN A 448 -17.28 5.61 28.98
CA ASN A 448 -17.00 5.31 30.40
C ASN A 448 -15.95 4.21 30.56
N LEU A 449 -16.02 3.16 29.73
CA LEU A 449 -15.02 2.10 29.71
C LEU A 449 -13.63 2.64 29.36
N MET A 450 -13.52 3.42 28.28
CA MET A 450 -12.26 4.03 27.88
C MET A 450 -11.69 4.94 28.97
N LEU A 451 -12.52 5.79 29.57
CA LEU A 451 -12.10 6.68 30.65
C LEU A 451 -11.60 5.92 31.87
N SER A 452 -12.25 4.81 32.24
CA SER A 452 -11.80 3.97 33.35
C SER A 452 -10.40 3.40 33.10
N GLN A 453 -10.09 3.03 31.85
CA GLN A 453 -8.77 2.51 31.45
C GLN A 453 -7.72 3.62 31.38
N MET A 454 -8.09 4.81 30.89
CA MET A 454 -7.18 5.95 30.79
C MET A 454 -6.83 6.55 32.16
N ARG A 455 -7.77 6.55 33.11
CA ARG A 455 -7.58 7.05 34.49
C ARG A 455 -6.92 6.02 35.41
N ALA A 456 -6.73 4.78 34.96
CA ALA A 456 -6.05 3.77 35.74
C ALA A 456 -4.62 4.23 36.07
N LYS A 457 -4.11 3.87 37.26
CA LYS A 457 -2.74 4.24 37.67
C LYS A 457 -1.67 3.76 36.67
N ASN A 458 -1.93 2.63 36.02
CA ASN A 458 -1.14 2.09 34.91
C ASN A 458 -2.09 1.89 33.71
N PRO A 459 -2.29 2.92 32.86
CA PRO A 459 -3.16 2.79 31.69
C PRO A 459 -2.63 1.70 30.75
N ALA A 460 -3.55 0.93 30.17
CA ALA A 460 -3.21 -0.16 29.28
C ALA A 460 -2.66 0.39 27.94
N GLY A 461 -1.36 0.23 27.73
CA GLY A 461 -0.67 0.61 26.50
C GLY A 461 -0.49 2.12 26.32
N LEU A 462 0.60 2.50 25.67
CA LEU A 462 0.88 3.87 25.22
C LEU A 462 1.10 3.86 23.70
N THR A 463 0.82 4.97 23.04
CA THR A 463 1.15 5.15 21.63
C THR A 463 1.70 6.53 21.30
N SER A 464 2.68 6.55 20.40
CA SER A 464 3.25 7.74 19.74
C SER A 464 2.90 7.74 18.24
N SER A 465 1.79 7.11 17.86
CA SER A 465 1.44 6.91 16.46
C SER A 465 0.94 8.18 15.76
N CYS A 466 1.60 8.53 14.66
CA CYS A 466 1.15 9.61 13.77
C CYS A 466 -0.14 9.22 13.06
N GLY A 467 -0.29 7.96 12.60
CA GLY A 467 -1.54 7.50 12.00
C GLY A 467 -2.74 7.61 12.94
N ARG A 468 -2.57 7.31 14.24
CA ARG A 468 -3.63 7.48 15.25
C ARG A 468 -3.95 8.95 15.55
N LEU A 469 -2.97 9.84 15.42
CA LEU A 469 -3.21 11.29 15.49
C LEU A 469 -4.05 11.77 14.29
N PHE A 470 -3.78 11.28 13.09
CA PHE A 470 -4.62 11.52 11.90
C PHE A 470 -6.05 11.02 12.10
N ASP A 471 -6.23 9.82 12.66
CA ASP A 471 -7.55 9.28 13.00
C ASP A 471 -8.28 10.21 13.99
N ALA A 472 -7.59 10.70 15.02
CA ALA A 472 -8.17 11.61 16.02
C ALA A 472 -8.70 12.91 15.39
N VAL A 473 -7.91 13.55 14.55
CA VAL A 473 -8.31 14.79 13.85
C VAL A 473 -9.39 14.52 12.82
N GLY A 474 -9.29 13.42 12.06
CA GLY A 474 -10.31 12.99 11.10
C GLY A 474 -11.68 12.78 11.75
N ALA A 475 -11.73 12.24 12.96
CA ALA A 475 -12.96 12.08 13.72
C ALA A 475 -13.50 13.40 14.26
N VAL A 476 -12.64 14.23 14.88
CA VAL A 476 -13.05 15.52 15.48
C VAL A 476 -13.54 16.54 14.44
N LEU A 477 -13.01 16.49 13.21
CA LEU A 477 -13.51 17.29 12.10
C LEU A 477 -14.76 16.68 11.42
N GLU A 478 -15.27 15.55 11.93
CA GLU A 478 -16.38 14.76 11.37
C GLU A 478 -16.14 14.39 9.88
N ILE A 479 -14.88 14.14 9.54
CA ILE A 479 -14.47 13.70 8.21
C ILE A 479 -14.63 12.18 8.11
N CYS A 480 -14.18 11.46 9.13
CA CYS A 480 -14.32 10.02 9.22
C CYS A 480 -14.32 9.57 10.70
N GLY A 481 -15.50 9.17 11.21
CA GLY A 481 -15.63 8.62 12.56
C GLY A 481 -15.30 7.12 12.65
N ILE A 482 -15.55 6.37 11.57
CA ILE A 482 -15.34 4.92 11.48
C ILE A 482 -14.62 4.58 10.18
N ASN A 483 -13.44 3.96 10.30
CA ASN A 483 -12.68 3.48 9.16
C ASN A 483 -13.31 2.17 8.62
N LYS A 484 -13.56 2.13 7.31
CA LYS A 484 -14.01 0.95 6.55
C LYS A 484 -12.86 0.25 5.84
N TYR A 485 -11.73 0.92 5.72
CA TYR A 485 -10.46 0.35 5.30
C TYR A 485 -9.33 1.07 6.02
N GLU A 486 -8.16 0.43 6.05
CA GLU A 486 -6.99 0.95 6.74
C GLU A 486 -6.56 2.32 6.17
N GLY A 487 -6.43 3.32 7.05
CA GLY A 487 -5.96 4.66 6.69
C GLY A 487 -7.01 5.56 6.03
N GLN A 488 -8.30 5.18 6.03
CA GLN A 488 -9.37 5.96 5.41
C GLN A 488 -9.43 7.39 5.94
N ALA A 489 -9.50 7.59 7.27
CA ALA A 489 -9.56 8.91 7.87
C ALA A 489 -8.38 9.80 7.46
N ALA A 490 -7.16 9.24 7.42
CA ALA A 490 -5.96 9.97 7.01
C ALA A 490 -6.01 10.39 5.53
N ALA A 491 -6.41 9.49 4.64
CA ALA A 491 -6.54 9.77 3.20
C ALA A 491 -7.65 10.80 2.91
N GLU A 492 -8.78 10.69 3.61
CA GLU A 492 -9.91 11.61 3.49
C GLU A 492 -9.63 13.00 4.07
N LEU A 493 -8.81 13.08 5.11
CA LEU A 493 -8.33 14.33 5.69
C LEU A 493 -7.37 15.06 4.73
N GLU A 494 -6.46 14.33 4.07
CA GLU A 494 -5.59 14.87 3.01
C GLU A 494 -6.42 15.40 1.83
N ALA A 495 -7.39 14.61 1.35
CA ALA A 495 -8.17 14.95 0.18
C ALA A 495 -9.06 16.19 0.38
N ARG A 496 -9.48 16.47 1.62
CA ARG A 496 -10.29 17.64 1.98
C ARG A 496 -9.48 18.88 2.33
N ALA A 497 -8.16 18.77 2.50
CA ALA A 497 -7.33 19.90 2.92
C ALA A 497 -7.32 21.03 1.88
N ASP A 498 -7.58 22.25 2.35
CA ASP A 498 -7.52 23.46 1.53
C ASP A 498 -6.08 23.94 1.43
N LYS A 499 -5.41 23.61 0.32
CA LYS A 499 -3.99 23.94 0.07
C LYS A 499 -3.70 25.45 -0.01
N THR A 500 -4.72 26.31 -0.04
CA THR A 500 -4.55 27.77 0.00
C THR A 500 -4.28 28.31 1.41
N VAL A 501 -4.53 27.51 2.44
CA VAL A 501 -4.24 27.86 3.83
C VAL A 501 -2.76 27.61 4.14
N HIS A 502 -2.12 28.60 4.75
CA HIS A 502 -0.69 28.57 5.11
C HIS A 502 -0.42 28.65 6.62
N ALA A 503 -1.46 28.80 7.43
CA ALA A 503 -1.32 28.81 8.88
C ALA A 503 -1.16 27.39 9.45
N HIS A 504 -0.60 27.29 10.66
CA HIS A 504 -0.55 26.07 11.46
C HIS A 504 -1.11 26.35 12.87
N TYR A 505 -1.25 25.31 13.68
CA TYR A 505 -1.58 25.42 15.10
C TYR A 505 -0.31 25.45 15.98
N GLY A 506 -0.46 25.76 17.27
CA GLY A 506 0.61 25.65 18.26
C GLY A 506 1.04 24.20 18.55
N PHE A 507 2.33 24.02 18.85
CA PHE A 507 2.93 22.77 19.32
C PHE A 507 4.12 23.07 20.23
N ASP A 508 4.52 22.12 21.06
CA ASP A 508 5.69 22.23 21.93
C ASP A 508 6.76 21.20 21.58
N LEU A 509 8.03 21.60 21.79
CA LEU A 509 9.19 20.73 21.71
C LEU A 509 10.01 20.86 22.98
N TYR A 510 10.19 19.75 23.69
CA TYR A 510 11.02 19.70 24.89
C TYR A 510 11.81 18.40 24.94
N LYS A 511 12.90 18.40 25.69
CA LYS A 511 13.74 17.23 25.85
C LYS A 511 13.38 16.51 27.14
N ASP A 512 13.09 15.21 27.05
CA ASP A 512 12.98 14.32 28.19
C ASP A 512 14.18 13.37 28.18
N GLN A 513 15.08 13.55 29.16
CA GLN A 513 16.41 12.93 29.19
C GLN A 513 17.19 13.21 27.90
N ASP A 514 17.47 12.17 27.09
CA ASP A 514 18.22 12.26 25.83
C ASP A 514 17.32 12.22 24.58
N THR A 515 16.00 12.30 24.76
CA THR A 515 15.01 12.16 23.67
C THR A 515 14.16 13.41 23.56
N TRP A 516 13.96 13.92 22.34
CA TRP A 516 13.06 15.03 22.09
C TRP A 516 11.59 14.58 22.04
N MET A 517 10.73 15.21 22.84
CA MET A 517 9.29 15.01 22.83
C MET A 517 8.63 16.01 21.88
N MET A 518 7.86 15.49 20.93
CA MET A 518 7.05 16.26 19.99
C MET A 518 5.60 16.32 20.51
N ASP A 519 5.23 17.42 21.15
CA ASP A 519 3.95 17.57 21.85
C ASP A 519 2.94 18.35 21.02
N VAL A 520 1.91 17.63 20.57
CA VAL A 520 0.79 18.15 19.78
C VAL A 520 -0.40 18.58 20.63
N LEU A 521 -0.36 18.42 21.96
CA LEU A 521 -1.48 18.82 22.82
C LEU A 521 -1.84 20.32 22.75
N PRO A 522 -0.89 21.26 22.61
CA PRO A 522 -1.20 22.68 22.46
C PRO A 522 -2.08 23.03 21.24
N MET A 523 -2.09 22.19 20.20
CA MET A 523 -2.93 22.39 19.01
C MET A 523 -4.42 22.25 19.31
N TRP A 524 -4.80 21.37 20.24
CA TRP A 524 -6.20 20.98 20.43
C TRP A 524 -7.12 22.10 20.93
N PRO A 525 -6.73 22.96 21.90
CA PRO A 525 -7.51 24.14 22.26
C PRO A 525 -7.78 25.07 21.05
N GLU A 526 -6.79 25.29 20.20
CA GLU A 526 -6.93 26.14 19.01
C GLU A 526 -7.83 25.48 17.96
N LEU A 527 -7.67 24.18 17.72
CA LEU A 527 -8.51 23.40 16.81
C LEU A 527 -9.98 23.41 17.26
N VAL A 528 -10.25 23.23 18.56
CA VAL A 528 -11.61 23.33 19.11
C VAL A 528 -12.16 24.75 19.00
N ALA A 529 -11.32 25.78 19.18
CA ALA A 529 -11.76 27.16 18.99
C ALA A 529 -12.18 27.43 17.54
N ASP A 530 -11.41 26.95 16.56
CA ASP A 530 -11.75 27.04 15.13
C ASP A 530 -13.08 26.33 14.83
N LEU A 531 -13.31 25.13 15.41
CA LEU A 531 -14.58 24.40 15.27
C LEU A 531 -15.76 25.24 15.79
N LYS A 532 -15.63 25.80 17.00
CA LYS A 532 -16.68 26.64 17.62
C LYS A 532 -16.94 27.94 16.87
N GLN A 533 -15.93 28.46 16.17
CA GLN A 533 -16.05 29.64 15.30
C GLN A 533 -16.63 29.32 13.92
N GLY A 534 -16.87 28.05 13.60
CA GLY A 534 -17.39 27.63 12.31
C GLY A 534 -16.38 27.77 11.17
N CYS A 535 -15.08 27.67 11.46
CA CYS A 535 -14.04 27.67 10.44
C CYS A 535 -14.21 26.49 9.47
N SER A 536 -13.71 26.64 8.24
CA SER A 536 -13.83 25.58 7.23
C SER A 536 -13.01 24.36 7.65
N LYS A 537 -13.65 23.18 7.68
CA LYS A 537 -12.98 21.90 7.97
C LYS A 537 -11.81 21.62 7.03
N ALA A 538 -11.93 22.05 5.77
CA ALA A 538 -10.87 21.99 4.78
C ALA A 538 -9.63 22.82 5.18
N GLY A 539 -9.83 24.05 5.63
CA GLY A 539 -8.75 24.90 6.14
C GLY A 539 -8.13 24.35 7.43
N MET A 540 -8.96 23.83 8.34
CA MET A 540 -8.49 23.20 9.58
C MET A 540 -7.67 21.93 9.32
N ALA A 541 -8.10 21.10 8.36
CA ALA A 541 -7.32 19.95 7.92
C ALA A 541 -5.95 20.38 7.38
N GLN A 542 -5.89 21.43 6.55
CA GLN A 542 -4.60 21.96 6.09
C GLN A 542 -3.74 22.49 7.25
N LYS A 543 -4.31 23.26 8.19
CA LYS A 543 -3.59 23.76 9.38
C LYS A 543 -2.96 22.62 10.15
N PHE A 544 -3.70 21.52 10.38
CA PHE A 544 -3.16 20.32 11.04
C PHE A 544 -1.96 19.72 10.30
N HIS A 545 -2.04 19.55 8.98
CA HIS A 545 -0.92 19.04 8.20
C HIS A 545 0.31 19.95 8.33
N LEU A 546 0.13 21.27 8.26
CA LEU A 546 1.22 22.23 8.40
C LEU A 546 1.78 22.29 9.84
N THR A 547 0.98 22.04 10.87
CA THR A 547 1.48 21.86 12.24
C THR A 547 2.49 20.72 12.31
N LEU A 548 2.19 19.58 11.70
CA LEU A 548 3.13 18.45 11.66
C LEU A 548 4.40 18.78 10.87
N VAL A 549 4.28 19.46 9.74
CA VAL A 549 5.43 19.91 8.93
C VAL A 549 6.38 20.76 9.76
N GLU A 550 5.88 21.80 10.43
CA GLU A 550 6.73 22.69 11.22
C GLU A 550 7.29 22.01 12.47
N MET A 551 6.50 21.17 13.15
CA MET A 551 6.95 20.41 14.32
C MET A 551 8.08 19.44 13.97
N TYR A 552 7.92 18.63 12.92
CA TYR A 552 8.97 17.69 12.50
C TYR A 552 10.21 18.42 11.99
N THR A 553 10.03 19.51 11.25
CA THR A 553 11.16 20.34 10.79
C THR A 553 11.93 20.91 11.98
N ALA A 554 11.23 21.48 12.96
CA ALA A 554 11.85 22.04 14.14
C ALA A 554 12.60 20.98 14.97
N ALA A 555 12.03 19.78 15.15
CA ALA A 555 12.70 18.67 15.82
C ALA A 555 13.97 18.20 15.07
N LEU A 556 13.90 18.07 13.74
CA LEU A 556 15.05 17.68 12.91
C LEU A 556 16.17 18.72 12.94
N ILE A 557 15.84 20.02 12.97
CA ILE A 557 16.84 21.10 13.13
C ILE A 557 17.58 20.93 14.45
N ARG A 558 16.87 20.73 15.58
CA ARG A 558 17.52 20.51 16.89
C ARG A 558 18.43 19.30 16.87
N LEU A 559 17.99 18.20 16.27
CA LEU A 559 18.79 16.99 16.17
C LEU A 559 20.01 17.16 15.27
N ARG A 560 19.92 17.92 14.18
CA ARG A 560 21.08 18.29 13.36
C ARG A 560 22.07 19.13 14.16
N ASP A 561 21.59 20.12 14.91
CA ASP A 561 22.48 20.99 15.70
C ASP A 561 23.23 20.20 16.78
N GLU A 562 22.62 19.13 17.32
CA GLU A 562 23.25 18.23 18.29
C GLU A 562 24.19 17.18 17.66
N SER A 563 23.83 16.61 16.51
CA SER A 563 24.53 15.47 15.89
C SER A 563 25.47 15.82 14.73
N GLY A 564 25.28 16.99 14.11
CA GLY A 564 25.92 17.38 12.85
C GLY A 564 25.35 16.68 11.61
N LEU A 565 24.34 15.80 11.73
CA LEU A 565 23.79 15.05 10.61
C LEU A 565 22.88 15.91 9.73
N ASN A 566 23.17 15.94 8.42
CA ASN A 566 22.42 16.75 7.45
C ASN A 566 21.57 15.93 6.45
N ARG A 567 21.58 14.60 6.56
CA ARG A 567 20.81 13.71 5.69
C ARG A 567 19.58 13.21 6.44
N VAL A 568 18.42 13.37 5.85
CA VAL A 568 17.13 12.93 6.40
C VAL A 568 16.49 11.92 5.47
N VAL A 569 15.99 10.82 6.00
CA VAL A 569 15.19 9.85 5.26
C VAL A 569 13.74 9.86 5.77
N LEU A 570 12.77 9.79 4.84
CA LEU A 570 11.34 9.80 5.12
C LEU A 570 10.72 8.43 4.78
N SER A 571 10.11 7.77 5.76
CA SER A 571 9.48 6.44 5.58
C SER A 571 8.33 6.20 6.55
N GLY A 572 7.55 5.14 6.32
CA GLY A 572 6.35 4.79 7.09
C GLY A 572 5.08 5.13 6.32
N GLY A 573 3.98 4.42 6.62
CA GLY A 573 2.73 4.49 5.86
C GLY A 573 2.09 5.88 5.79
N VAL A 574 2.36 6.77 6.75
CA VAL A 574 1.84 8.15 6.73
C VAL A 574 2.43 8.97 5.59
N PHE A 575 3.64 8.64 5.10
CA PHE A 575 4.23 9.33 3.93
C PHE A 575 3.59 8.97 2.59
N HIS A 576 2.52 8.17 2.57
CA HIS A 576 1.58 8.20 1.44
C HIS A 576 0.89 9.57 1.29
N ASN A 577 0.75 10.32 2.39
CA ASN A 577 0.23 11.67 2.41
C ASN A 577 1.16 12.63 1.65
N GLN A 578 0.69 13.17 0.53
CA GLN A 578 1.50 14.01 -0.33
C GLN A 578 1.71 15.41 0.23
N ILE A 579 0.78 15.92 1.05
CA ILE A 579 0.96 17.20 1.72
C ILE A 579 2.18 17.10 2.64
N LEU A 580 2.24 16.07 3.48
CA LEU A 580 3.38 15.86 4.37
C LEU A 580 4.67 15.59 3.60
N LEU A 581 4.66 14.65 2.64
CA LEU A 581 5.86 14.31 1.87
C LEU A 581 6.45 15.54 1.16
N ASN A 582 5.62 16.29 0.42
CA ASN A 582 6.08 17.42 -0.36
C ASN A 582 6.48 18.59 0.54
N LYS A 583 5.67 18.94 1.55
CA LYS A 583 5.95 20.09 2.42
C LYS A 583 7.11 19.86 3.37
N ILE A 584 7.29 18.67 3.92
CA ILE A 584 8.47 18.36 4.73
C ILE A 584 9.73 18.37 3.86
N THR A 585 9.68 17.79 2.66
CA THR A 585 10.84 17.81 1.73
C THR A 585 11.22 19.24 1.35
N GLU A 586 10.25 20.08 0.98
CA GLU A 586 10.43 21.50 0.68
C GLU A 586 11.04 22.24 1.88
N ARG A 587 10.38 22.14 3.05
CA ARG A 587 10.76 22.87 4.26
C ARG A 587 12.14 22.48 4.77
N LEU A 588 12.47 21.20 4.79
CA LEU A 588 13.81 20.73 5.17
C LEU A 588 14.87 21.15 4.15
N GLY A 589 14.54 21.15 2.86
CA GLY A 589 15.41 21.66 1.79
C GLY A 589 15.75 23.14 1.97
N GLU A 590 14.78 23.99 2.32
CA GLU A 590 15.01 25.41 2.66
C GLU A 590 15.97 25.58 3.84
N GLN A 591 15.96 24.63 4.78
CA GLN A 591 16.85 24.61 5.94
C GLN A 591 18.21 23.96 5.64
N GLY A 592 18.46 23.53 4.40
CA GLY A 592 19.73 22.98 3.94
C GLY A 592 19.92 21.47 4.14
N PHE A 593 18.88 20.73 4.55
CA PHE A 593 18.94 19.27 4.62
C PHE A 593 18.95 18.61 3.24
N ILE A 594 19.55 17.42 3.17
CA ILE A 594 19.43 16.52 2.02
C ILE A 594 18.39 15.46 2.37
N VAL A 595 17.24 15.51 1.70
CA VAL A 595 16.09 14.64 1.99
C VAL A 595 16.01 13.49 1.00
N PHE A 596 15.80 12.28 1.51
CA PHE A 596 15.59 11.07 0.74
C PHE A 596 14.24 10.44 1.07
N HIS A 597 13.57 9.94 0.05
CA HIS A 597 12.28 9.28 0.13
C HIS A 597 12.23 8.08 -0.81
N HIS A 598 11.19 7.28 -0.66
CA HIS A 598 10.98 6.09 -1.47
C HIS A 598 10.61 6.37 -2.92
N ARG A 599 11.17 5.57 -3.84
CA ARG A 599 11.03 5.61 -5.30
C ARG A 599 10.98 4.21 -5.93
N GLN A 600 11.36 3.16 -5.21
CA GLN A 600 11.39 1.79 -5.75
C GLN A 600 10.49 0.83 -4.98
N VAL A 601 10.29 1.04 -3.69
CA VAL A 601 9.34 0.28 -2.85
C VAL A 601 8.34 1.22 -2.18
N PRO A 602 7.20 0.72 -1.67
CA PRO A 602 6.29 1.54 -0.89
C PRO A 602 6.92 2.03 0.42
N PRO A 603 6.60 3.25 0.90
CA PRO A 603 7.03 3.71 2.22
C PRO A 603 6.33 3.00 3.38
N GLY A 604 5.18 2.35 3.16
CA GLY A 604 4.51 1.53 4.16
C GLY A 604 5.06 0.10 4.25
N ASP A 605 4.35 -0.77 4.98
CA ASP A 605 4.76 -2.15 5.31
C ASP A 605 5.19 -3.02 4.12
N GLY A 606 4.66 -2.75 2.94
CA GLY A 606 5.06 -3.45 1.71
C GLY A 606 6.54 -3.27 1.34
N GLY A 607 7.24 -2.29 1.93
CA GLY A 607 8.67 -2.04 1.73
C GLY A 607 9.60 -2.51 2.86
N ILE A 608 9.10 -2.97 4.02
CA ILE A 608 9.96 -3.17 5.20
C ILE A 608 10.86 -4.40 5.09
N SER A 609 10.46 -5.41 4.29
CA SER A 609 11.28 -6.59 4.05
C SER A 609 12.62 -6.26 3.38
N LEU A 610 12.69 -5.18 2.60
CA LEU A 610 13.97 -4.67 2.07
C LEU A 610 14.89 -4.21 3.21
N GLY A 611 14.41 -3.34 4.10
CA GLY A 611 15.20 -2.83 5.21
C GLY A 611 15.65 -3.94 6.17
N GLN A 612 14.74 -4.88 6.49
CA GLN A 612 15.07 -6.07 7.28
C GLN A 612 16.20 -6.88 6.65
N ALA A 613 16.18 -7.09 5.32
CA ALA A 613 17.19 -7.88 4.63
C ALA A 613 18.59 -7.23 4.73
N ILE A 614 18.66 -5.90 4.63
CA ILE A 614 19.93 -5.15 4.69
C ILE A 614 20.48 -5.08 6.10
N ILE A 615 19.65 -4.75 7.08
CA ILE A 615 20.05 -4.74 8.50
C ILE A 615 20.60 -6.11 8.90
N ALA A 616 19.88 -7.19 8.57
CA ALA A 616 20.32 -8.55 8.86
C ALA A 616 21.65 -8.91 8.18
N SER A 617 21.92 -8.33 7.01
CA SER A 617 23.19 -8.54 6.30
C SER A 617 24.36 -7.80 6.94
N GLU A 618 24.12 -6.61 7.50
CA GLU A 618 25.16 -5.74 8.09
C GLU A 618 25.51 -6.13 9.53
N VAL A 619 24.54 -6.53 10.35
CA VAL A 619 24.76 -6.95 11.75
C VAL A 619 25.62 -8.22 11.86
N LEU A 620 25.80 -8.93 10.75
CA LEU A 620 26.57 -10.17 10.67
C LEU A 620 28.01 -10.01 10.17
N GLN A 621 28.34 -8.85 9.62
CA GLN A 621 29.70 -8.48 9.23
C GLN A 621 30.42 -7.85 10.41
#